data_AF-A0A5J4QQ25-F1
#
_entry.id   AF-A0A5J4QQ25-F1
#
_cell.length_a   1.000
_cell.length_b   1.000
_cell.length_c   1.000
_cell.angle_alpha   90.00
_cell.angle_beta   90.00
_cell.angle_gamma   90.00
#
_symmetry.space_group_name_H-M   'P 1'
#
loop_
_entity.id
_entity.type
_entity.pdbx_description
1 polymer ?
#
loop_
_entity_poly.entity_id
_entity_poly.type
_entity_poly.pdbx_seq_one_letter_code
_entity_poly.pdbx_strand_id
1 'polypeptide(L)'
;HSYYEAFVKLDNYALRYALILQMIYASVDDGSKDEVGIRAVESAILLVEYFMRETVKVHELVYKKDVRLRMSSKQREVYEILPPQFYIGEMYSKVAELGFSQDQLKKFVRITDYFEKIARGNYKKKFVELSAD
;
A
#
# COMPACT_ATOMS: atom_id res chain seq x y z
N HIS A 1 -3.38 -1.77 -2.97
CA HIS A 1 -3.43 -2.94 -2.08
C HIS A 1 -3.83 -2.52 -0.68
N SER A 2 -4.52 -3.37 0.08
CA SER A 2 -4.95 -3.11 1.47
C SER A 2 -3.86 -3.58 2.46
N TYR A 3 -3.82 -3.02 3.67
CA TYR A 3 -2.98 -3.49 4.78
C TYR A 3 -3.41 -4.85 5.35
N TYR A 4 -4.54 -5.38 4.92
CA TYR A 4 -5.09 -6.67 5.36
C TYR A 4 -4.11 -7.85 5.24
N GLU A 5 -3.41 -7.96 4.11
CA GLU A 5 -2.44 -9.06 3.90
C GLU A 5 -1.26 -9.00 4.90
N ALA A 6 -0.88 -7.79 5.33
CA ALA A 6 0.15 -7.62 6.34
C ALA A 6 -0.36 -8.05 7.73
N PHE A 7 -1.63 -7.80 8.06
CA PHE A 7 -2.22 -8.19 9.34
C PHE A 7 -2.29 -9.72 9.49
N VAL A 8 -2.72 -10.43 8.44
CA VAL A 8 -2.75 -11.91 8.43
C VAL A 8 -1.36 -12.52 8.64
N LYS A 9 -0.30 -11.85 8.15
CA LYS A 9 1.09 -12.28 8.40
C LYS A 9 1.50 -12.03 9.85
N LEU A 10 1.08 -10.90 10.43
CA LEU A 10 1.38 -10.56 11.82
C LEU A 10 0.74 -11.53 12.82
N ASP A 11 -0.46 -12.05 12.54
CA ASP A 11 -1.09 -13.11 13.35
C ASP A 11 -0.20 -14.35 13.41
N ASN A 12 0.35 -14.77 12.27
CA ASN A 12 1.32 -15.87 12.22
C ASN A 12 2.64 -15.54 12.92
N TYR A 13 3.02 -14.26 12.95
CA TYR A 13 4.25 -13.82 13.61
C TYR A 13 4.10 -13.71 15.12
N ALA A 14 2.89 -13.59 15.67
CA ALA A 14 2.65 -13.60 17.12
C ALA A 14 3.32 -14.81 17.80
N LEU A 15 3.10 -16.01 17.25
CA LEU A 15 3.72 -17.25 17.76
C LEU A 15 5.25 -17.21 17.66
N ARG A 16 5.79 -16.69 16.57
CA ARG A 16 7.25 -16.58 16.37
C ARG A 16 7.87 -15.59 17.32
N TYR A 17 7.23 -14.44 17.54
CA TYR A 17 7.68 -13.44 18.49
C TYR A 17 7.66 -13.99 19.91
N ALA A 18 6.63 -14.74 20.30
CA ALA A 18 6.57 -15.37 21.61
C ALA A 18 7.74 -16.34 21.83
N LEU A 19 8.07 -17.19 20.84
CA LEU A 19 9.22 -18.09 20.91
C LEU A 19 10.56 -17.34 20.99
N ILE A 20 10.75 -16.32 20.16
CA ILE A 20 11.98 -15.51 20.15
C ILE A 20 12.15 -14.79 21.50
N LEU A 21 11.09 -14.18 22.01
CA LEU A 21 11.09 -13.48 23.29
C LEU A 21 11.34 -14.45 24.45
N GLN A 22 10.73 -15.64 24.43
CA GLN A 22 11.03 -16.67 25.43
C GLN A 22 12.51 -17.04 25.42
N MET A 23 13.12 -17.17 24.24
CA MET A 23 14.54 -17.48 24.15
C MET A 23 15.44 -16.36 24.64
N ILE A 24 15.06 -15.10 24.39
CA ILE A 24 15.75 -13.94 24.94
C ILE A 24 15.64 -13.95 26.47
N TYR A 25 14.44 -14.12 27.03
CA TYR A 25 14.27 -14.17 28.49
C TYR A 25 15.03 -15.33 29.13
N ALA A 26 15.00 -16.51 28.51
CA ALA A 26 15.77 -17.66 28.97
C ALA A 26 17.28 -17.44 28.95
N SER A 27 17.79 -16.55 28.08
CA SER A 27 19.22 -16.23 28.00
C SER A 27 19.68 -15.19 29.03
N VAL A 28 18.76 -14.37 29.52
CA VAL A 28 19.04 -13.27 30.45
C VAL A 28 18.73 -13.66 31.89
N ASP A 29 17.60 -14.33 32.11
CA ASP A 29 17.05 -14.61 33.44
C ASP A 29 17.18 -16.10 33.85
N ASP A 30 17.95 -16.91 33.12
CA ASP A 30 17.97 -18.40 33.23
C ASP A 30 16.55 -19.03 33.18
N GLY A 31 15.62 -18.35 32.50
CA GLY A 31 14.24 -18.81 32.33
C GLY A 31 14.12 -20.12 31.55
N SER A 32 12.95 -20.77 31.66
CA SER A 32 12.68 -22.04 30.99
C SER A 32 12.82 -21.94 29.46
N LYS A 33 13.44 -22.96 28.85
CA LYS A 33 13.58 -23.11 27.39
C LYS A 33 12.57 -24.10 26.80
N ASP A 34 11.86 -24.82 27.67
CA ASP A 34 11.00 -25.94 27.31
C ASP A 34 9.53 -25.51 27.17
N GLU A 35 9.18 -24.32 27.67
CA GLU A 35 7.84 -23.76 27.61
C GLU A 35 7.86 -22.26 27.32
N VAL A 36 6.77 -21.77 26.72
CA VAL A 36 6.56 -20.34 26.48
C VAL A 36 5.78 -19.74 27.64
N GLY A 37 6.41 -18.81 28.36
CA GLY A 37 5.80 -18.13 29.50
C GLY A 37 4.85 -17.00 29.09
N ILE A 38 3.94 -16.64 30.01
CA ILE A 38 2.93 -15.60 29.77
C ILE A 38 3.55 -14.24 29.39
N ARG A 39 4.68 -13.87 30.01
CA ARG A 39 5.42 -12.63 29.70
C ARG A 39 5.82 -12.56 28.22
N ALA A 40 6.25 -13.67 27.63
CA ALA A 40 6.65 -13.74 26.22
C ALA A 40 5.45 -13.63 25.29
N VAL A 41 4.32 -14.24 25.65
CA VAL A 41 3.06 -14.14 24.91
C VAL A 41 2.52 -12.71 24.93
N GLU A 42 2.42 -12.08 26.10
CA GLU A 42 1.95 -10.70 26.24
C GLU A 42 2.83 -9.72 25.47
N SER A 43 4.15 -9.88 25.56
CA SER A 43 5.11 -9.04 24.82
C SER A 43 5.01 -9.25 23.31
N ALA A 44 4.74 -10.48 22.85
CA ALA A 44 4.50 -10.76 21.43
C ALA A 44 3.23 -10.10 20.91
N ILE A 45 2.15 -10.09 21.69
CA ILE A 45 0.91 -9.37 21.36
C ILE A 45 1.21 -7.88 21.20
N LEU A 46 1.93 -7.26 22.15
CA LEU A 46 2.31 -5.86 22.07
C LEU A 46 3.14 -5.53 20.81
N LEU A 47 4.06 -6.42 20.42
CA LEU A 47 4.81 -6.28 19.17
C LEU A 47 3.91 -6.33 17.94
N VAL A 48 2.98 -7.29 17.88
CA VAL A 48 2.02 -7.39 16.78
C VAL A 48 1.19 -6.11 16.68
N GLU A 49 0.61 -5.65 17.78
CA GLU A 49 -0.19 -4.42 17.79
C GLU A 49 0.62 -3.20 17.35
N TYR A 50 1.88 -3.09 17.80
CA TYR A 50 2.78 -2.04 17.37
C TYR A 50 2.98 -2.08 15.85
N PHE A 51 3.34 -3.23 15.28
CA PHE A 51 3.56 -3.37 13.84
C PHE A 51 2.27 -3.20 13.02
N MET A 52 1.11 -3.56 13.55
CA MET A 52 -0.18 -3.25 12.91
C MET A 52 -0.37 -1.74 12.78
N ARG A 53 -0.17 -0.98 13.87
CA ARG A 53 -0.26 0.49 13.85
C ARG A 53 0.75 1.12 12.88
N GLU A 54 2.00 0.66 12.90
CA GLU A 54 3.03 1.17 12.00
C GLU A 54 2.76 0.82 10.53
N THR A 55 2.21 -0.37 10.25
CA THR A 55 1.80 -0.75 8.89
C THR A 55 0.78 0.23 8.33
N VAL A 56 -0.22 0.62 9.13
CA VAL A 56 -1.20 1.63 8.69
C VAL A 56 -0.53 2.97 8.43
N LYS A 57 0.34 3.45 9.32
CA LYS A 57 1.05 4.72 9.15
C LYS A 57 1.93 4.73 7.90
N VAL A 58 2.73 3.69 7.68
CA VAL A 58 3.59 3.54 6.50
C VAL A 58 2.73 3.44 5.25
N HIS A 59 1.65 2.67 5.29
CA HIS A 59 0.71 2.58 4.18
C HIS A 59 0.13 3.96 3.85
N GLU A 60 -0.35 4.70 4.82
CA GLU A 60 -0.84 6.06 4.59
C GLU A 60 0.27 6.97 4.03
N LEU A 61 1.46 6.97 4.63
CA LEU A 61 2.56 7.84 4.20
C LEU A 61 3.00 7.55 2.76
N VAL A 62 3.19 6.28 2.42
CA VAL A 62 3.70 5.85 1.12
C VAL A 62 2.65 6.02 0.02
N TYR A 63 1.41 5.63 0.29
CA TYR A 63 0.33 5.68 -0.71
C TYR A 63 -0.35 7.06 -0.81
N LYS A 64 -0.23 7.93 0.20
CA LYS A 64 -0.53 9.38 0.07
C LYS A 64 0.51 10.08 -0.78
N LYS A 65 1.80 9.72 -0.65
CA LYS A 65 2.88 10.30 -1.46
C LYS A 65 2.79 9.88 -2.92
N ASP A 66 2.70 8.58 -3.22
CA ASP A 66 2.61 8.10 -4.60
C ASP A 66 1.31 7.32 -4.85
N VAL A 67 0.37 7.97 -5.52
CA VAL A 67 -0.94 7.39 -5.84
C VAL A 67 -0.86 6.23 -6.84
N ARG A 68 0.25 6.10 -7.59
CA ARG A 68 0.48 5.00 -8.54
C ARG A 68 0.62 3.65 -7.84
N LEU A 69 1.00 3.65 -6.57
CA LEU A 69 1.07 2.43 -5.78
C LEU A 69 -0.32 1.83 -5.54
N ARG A 70 -1.38 2.65 -5.59
CA ARG A 70 -2.78 2.20 -5.48
C ARG A 70 -3.36 1.66 -6.80
N MET A 71 -2.68 1.92 -7.93
CA MET A 71 -3.11 1.52 -9.26
C MET A 71 -2.73 0.06 -9.55
N SER A 72 -3.57 -0.64 -10.33
CA SER A 72 -3.15 -1.89 -10.96
C SER A 72 -2.01 -1.64 -11.96
N SER A 73 -1.25 -2.68 -12.31
CA SER A 73 -0.17 -2.55 -13.30
C SER A 73 -0.65 -1.88 -14.60
N LYS A 74 -1.85 -2.25 -15.06
CA LYS A 74 -2.45 -1.68 -16.26
C LYS A 74 -2.86 -0.22 -16.11
N GLN A 75 -3.44 0.13 -14.98
CA GLN A 75 -3.76 1.52 -14.66
C GLN A 75 -2.51 2.38 -14.57
N ARG A 76 -1.40 1.83 -14.05
CA ARG A 76 -0.11 2.52 -13.97
C ARG A 76 0.48 2.78 -15.36
N GLU A 77 0.50 1.78 -16.24
CA GLU A 77 0.92 1.96 -17.65
C GLU A 77 0.14 3.07 -18.35
N VAL A 78 -1.20 3.05 -18.21
CA VAL A 78 -2.07 4.09 -18.75
C VAL A 78 -1.79 5.44 -18.09
N TYR A 79 -1.60 5.47 -16.78
CA TYR A 79 -1.31 6.71 -16.06
C TYR A 79 -0.02 7.35 -16.55
N GLU A 80 1.05 6.60 -16.83
CA GLU A 80 2.33 7.14 -17.30
C GLU A 80 2.20 7.81 -18.67
N ILE A 81 1.46 7.22 -19.62
CA ILE A 81 1.33 7.77 -20.99
C ILE A 81 0.42 9.01 -21.07
N LEU A 82 -0.46 9.22 -20.09
CA LEU A 82 -1.34 10.39 -20.07
C LEU A 82 -0.49 11.66 -19.86
N PRO A 83 -0.76 12.77 -20.54
CA PRO A 83 -0.13 14.04 -20.20
C PRO A 83 -0.53 14.51 -18.78
N PRO A 84 0.21 15.45 -18.14
CA PRO A 84 -0.18 16.02 -16.84
C PRO A 84 -1.59 16.63 -16.85
N GLN A 85 -2.00 17.22 -17.96
CA GLN A 85 -3.35 17.70 -18.25
C GLN A 85 -3.75 17.23 -19.64
N PHE A 86 -4.95 16.67 -19.79
CA PHE A 86 -5.37 16.05 -21.05
C PHE A 86 -6.88 16.10 -21.26
N TYR A 87 -7.29 16.08 -22.52
CA TYR A 87 -8.66 15.82 -22.92
C TYR A 87 -8.87 14.32 -23.13
N ILE A 88 -9.87 13.73 -22.46
CA ILE A 88 -10.09 12.28 -22.47
C ILE A 88 -10.35 11.73 -23.88
N GLY A 89 -10.99 12.51 -24.75
CA GLY A 89 -11.33 12.09 -26.11
C GLY A 89 -10.13 11.85 -27.00
N GLU A 90 -9.04 12.59 -26.78
CA GLU A 90 -7.78 12.44 -27.52
C GLU A 90 -6.98 11.22 -27.07
N MET A 91 -7.23 10.72 -25.87
CA MET A 91 -6.45 9.63 -25.28
C MET A 91 -6.98 8.26 -25.67
N TYR A 92 -8.19 8.15 -26.24
CA TYR A 92 -8.83 6.86 -26.54
C TYR A 92 -7.97 5.94 -27.42
N SER A 93 -7.39 6.45 -28.50
CA SER A 93 -6.55 5.64 -29.39
C SER A 93 -5.25 5.19 -28.69
N LYS A 94 -4.61 6.11 -27.94
CA LYS A 94 -3.35 5.84 -27.23
C LYS A 94 -3.51 4.76 -26.16
N VAL A 95 -4.62 4.79 -25.40
CA VAL A 95 -4.87 3.78 -24.35
C VAL A 95 -5.35 2.46 -24.93
N ALA A 96 -5.98 2.48 -26.12
CA ALA A 96 -6.42 1.28 -26.81
C ALA A 96 -5.23 0.45 -27.33
N GLU A 97 -4.11 1.07 -27.71
CA GLU A 97 -2.84 0.38 -28.02
C GLU A 97 -2.30 -0.42 -26.84
N LEU A 98 -2.59 0.03 -25.61
CA LEU A 98 -2.30 -0.72 -24.40
C LEU A 98 -3.39 -1.77 -24.09
N GLY A 99 -4.45 -1.92 -24.88
CA GLY A 99 -5.57 -2.81 -24.55
C GLY A 99 -6.45 -2.30 -23.40
N PHE A 100 -6.48 -0.98 -23.18
CA PHE A 100 -7.36 -0.33 -22.21
C PHE A 100 -8.54 0.31 -22.95
N SER A 101 -9.76 -0.12 -22.66
CA SER A 101 -10.95 0.33 -23.39
C SER A 101 -11.35 1.77 -23.04
N GLN A 102 -12.15 2.39 -23.90
CA GLN A 102 -12.67 3.74 -23.64
C GLN A 102 -13.48 3.82 -22.34
N ASP A 103 -14.27 2.79 -22.04
CA ASP A 103 -15.08 2.77 -20.81
C ASP A 103 -14.23 2.52 -19.57
N GLN A 104 -13.15 1.73 -19.69
CA GLN A 104 -12.15 1.62 -18.64
C GLN A 104 -11.46 2.97 -18.40
N LEU A 105 -11.11 3.72 -19.45
CA LEU A 105 -10.54 5.07 -19.31
C LEU A 105 -11.52 6.02 -18.64
N LYS A 106 -12.79 6.06 -19.06
CA LYS A 106 -13.83 6.89 -18.43
C LYS A 106 -14.01 6.57 -16.95
N LYS A 107 -13.96 5.30 -16.56
CA LYS A 107 -14.01 4.89 -15.14
C LYS A 107 -12.74 5.31 -14.41
N PHE A 108 -11.58 5.16 -15.04
CA PHE A 108 -10.28 5.46 -14.44
C PHE A 108 -10.10 6.95 -14.14
N VAL A 109 -10.42 7.84 -15.09
CA VAL A 109 -10.28 9.30 -14.89
C VAL A 109 -11.29 9.89 -13.89
N ARG A 110 -12.31 9.13 -13.50
CA ARG A 110 -13.27 9.51 -12.46
C ARG A 110 -12.78 9.21 -11.05
N ILE A 111 -11.66 8.48 -10.90
CA ILE A 111 -11.06 8.22 -9.59
C ILE A 111 -10.42 9.52 -9.09
N THR A 112 -11.13 10.18 -8.17
CA THR A 112 -10.78 11.51 -7.63
C THR A 112 -9.45 11.55 -6.88
N ASP A 113 -8.94 10.40 -6.47
CA ASP A 113 -7.62 10.29 -5.83
C ASP A 113 -6.47 10.38 -6.85
N TYR A 114 -6.74 10.05 -8.12
CA TYR A 114 -5.73 10.00 -9.18
C TYR A 114 -5.83 11.20 -10.12
N PHE A 115 -7.05 11.73 -10.29
CA PHE A 115 -7.32 12.81 -11.23
C PHE A 115 -8.20 13.90 -10.62
N GLU A 116 -8.00 15.10 -11.13
CA GLU A 116 -8.84 16.27 -10.91
C GLU A 116 -9.58 16.58 -12.22
N LYS A 117 -10.90 16.77 -12.16
CA LYS A 117 -11.70 17.16 -13.33
C LYS A 117 -11.72 18.68 -13.43
N ILE A 118 -11.02 19.23 -14.42
CA ILE A 118 -10.94 20.67 -14.65
C ILE A 118 -12.21 21.19 -15.34
N ALA A 119 -12.64 20.49 -16.39
CA ALA A 119 -13.80 20.88 -17.19
C ALA A 119 -14.45 19.64 -17.84
N ARG A 120 -15.45 19.84 -18.70
CA ARG A 120 -16.06 18.73 -19.45
C ARG A 120 -14.99 18.06 -20.33
N GLY A 121 -14.67 16.80 -20.01
CA GLY A 121 -13.71 15.98 -20.74
C GLY A 121 -12.24 16.29 -20.46
N ASN A 122 -11.92 17.36 -19.71
CA ASN A 122 -10.57 17.73 -19.35
C ASN A 122 -10.22 17.28 -17.92
N TYR A 123 -9.10 16.60 -17.79
CA TYR A 123 -8.61 16.04 -16.52
C TYR A 123 -7.15 16.39 -16.31
N LYS A 124 -6.75 16.46 -15.03
CA LYS A 124 -5.38 16.67 -14.57
C LYS A 124 -4.97 15.54 -13.65
N LYS A 125 -3.73 15.09 -13.77
CA LYS A 125 -3.11 14.13 -12.84
C LYS A 125 -2.91 14.77 -11.46
N LYS A 126 -3.27 14.05 -10.39
CA LYS A 126 -3.09 14.49 -8.99
C LYS A 126 -1.73 14.13 -8.38
N PHE A 127 -0.85 13.52 -9.16
CA PHE A 127 0.54 13.29 -8.76
C PHE A 127 1.46 13.97 -9.77
N VAL A 128 2.35 14.81 -9.26
CA VAL A 128 3.48 15.40 -9.97
C VAL A 128 4.70 14.68 -9.41
N GLU A 129 5.57 14.19 -10.30
CA GLU A 129 6.84 13.59 -9.89
C GLU A 129 7.54 14.51 -8.88
N LEU A 130 8.05 13.95 -7.79
CA LEU A 130 9.10 14.61 -7.04
C LEU A 130 10.24 14.82 -8.04
N SER A 131 10.45 16.06 -8.50
CA SER A 131 11.69 16.39 -9.17
C SER A 131 12.81 16.01 -8.20
N ALA A 132 13.75 15.22 -8.69
CA ALA A 132 15.03 15.06 -8.03
C ALA A 132 15.78 16.37 -8.24
N ASP A 133 15.51 17.35 -7.36
CA ASP A 133 16.38 18.50 -7.17
C ASP A 133 17.63 18.07 -6.37
#